data_AF-N1S649-F1
#
_entry.id   AF-N1S649-F1
#
_cell.length_a   1.000
_cell.length_b   1.000
_cell.length_c   1.000
_cell.angle_alpha   90.00
_cell.angle_beta   90.00
_cell.angle_gamma   90.00
#
_symmetry.space_group_name_H-M   'P 1'
#
loop_
_entity.id
_entity.type
_entity.pdbx_description
1 polymer ?
#
loop_
_entity_poly.entity_id
_entity_poly.type
_entity_poly.pdbx_seq_one_letter_code
_entity_poly.pdbx_strand_id
1 'polypeptide(L)'
;MAPTELTPELSQLFQSIETRFKDTHLGDERWYLLVIACLSASPDPESAAALYQYLTRQEVYQSSGSRQALVRRLREALIKTTILVGVCKPLEAILSIMKVEKPEDRDFSQTRDGWQADQANHDRGIDWFKKVYTRNAGDTMGLFDAHKDFAWVSAEITYGLFLSDRQVLDDTDTQLVVLPVIMSQNLPLETHWHIRGTRRIGVSKEDVQVIWDNWNRHRRHGKMTRLVSGGRAQRWGLASVQHSCWSNTGQRCTRNALTNVVQLQAADLAKTRRRDGIEWRPAPLPDAPNRLVSTINANNSPPNA
;
A
#
# COMPACT_ATOMS: atom_id res chain seq x y z
N MET A 1 8.77 -23.01 4.90
CA MET A 1 9.01 -22.40 3.57
C MET A 1 10.43 -21.83 3.59
N ALA A 2 11.24 -22.13 2.57
CA ALA A 2 12.60 -21.59 2.45
C ALA A 2 12.57 -20.05 2.35
N PRO A 3 13.63 -19.34 2.75
CA PRO A 3 13.69 -17.89 2.61
C PRO A 3 13.65 -17.48 1.13
N THR A 4 13.00 -16.36 0.80
CA THR A 4 13.02 -15.83 -0.56
C THR A 4 14.45 -15.39 -0.92
N GLU A 5 15.01 -15.97 -1.96
CA GLU A 5 16.35 -15.66 -2.45
C GLU A 5 16.36 -14.41 -3.32
N LEU A 6 17.50 -13.72 -3.34
CA LEU A 6 17.73 -12.60 -4.26
C LEU A 6 17.97 -13.12 -5.69
N THR A 7 16.89 -13.18 -6.48
CA THR A 7 16.96 -13.58 -7.88
C THR A 7 17.54 -12.47 -8.76
N PRO A 8 18.05 -12.79 -9.97
CA PRO A 8 18.52 -11.78 -10.93
C PRO A 8 17.44 -10.73 -11.27
N GLU A 9 16.17 -11.13 -11.35
CA GLU A 9 15.06 -10.21 -11.67
C GLU A 9 14.81 -9.21 -10.53
N LEU A 10 14.83 -9.67 -9.28
CA LEU A 10 14.69 -8.80 -8.11
C LEU A 10 15.92 -7.89 -7.96
N SER A 11 17.11 -8.42 -8.20
CA SER A 11 18.35 -7.62 -8.21
C SER A 11 18.30 -6.51 -9.26
N GLN A 12 17.89 -6.81 -10.49
CA GLN A 12 17.72 -5.80 -11.55
C GLN A 12 16.63 -4.78 -11.21
N LEU A 13 15.54 -5.22 -10.58
CA LEU A 13 14.47 -4.34 -10.13
C LEU A 13 14.99 -3.33 -9.10
N PHE A 14 15.65 -3.80 -8.04
CA PHE A 14 16.20 -2.96 -6.99
C PHE A 14 17.25 -1.99 -7.53
N GLN A 15 18.18 -2.48 -8.35
CA GLN A 15 19.17 -1.64 -9.02
C GLN A 15 18.55 -0.56 -9.90
N SER A 16 17.46 -0.88 -10.63
CA SER A 16 16.78 0.10 -11.47
C SER A 16 16.08 1.20 -10.67
N ILE A 17 15.54 0.88 -9.50
CA ILE A 17 14.90 1.86 -8.60
C ILE A 17 15.99 2.72 -7.96
N GLU A 18 17.02 2.10 -7.40
CA GLU A 18 18.20 2.76 -6.81
C GLU A 18 18.83 3.76 -7.78
N THR A 19 19.08 3.34 -9.02
CA THR A 19 19.72 4.20 -10.04
C THR A 19 18.90 5.46 -10.31
N ARG A 20 17.57 5.39 -10.28
CA ARG A 20 16.72 6.57 -10.53
C ARG A 20 16.65 7.52 -9.35
N PHE A 21 16.86 7.02 -8.14
CA PHE A 21 16.93 7.86 -6.95
C PHE A 21 18.19 8.73 -6.94
N LYS A 22 19.26 8.33 -7.65
CA LYS A 22 20.47 9.15 -7.80
C LYS A 22 20.22 10.50 -8.46
N ASP A 23 19.19 10.58 -9.30
CA ASP A 23 18.80 11.82 -9.99
C ASP A 23 17.77 12.65 -9.18
N THR A 24 17.49 12.28 -7.93
CA THR A 24 16.50 12.94 -7.06
C THR A 24 17.16 13.74 -5.94
N HIS A 25 16.42 14.68 -5.35
CA HIS A 25 16.83 15.34 -4.12
C HIS A 25 16.47 14.54 -2.85
N LEU A 26 15.99 13.30 -2.99
CA LEU A 26 15.63 12.43 -1.87
C LEU A 26 16.86 11.76 -1.24
N GLY A 27 17.97 11.71 -1.95
CA GLY A 27 19.22 11.06 -1.53
C GLY A 27 19.26 9.55 -1.83
N ASP A 28 20.47 9.00 -1.78
CA ASP A 28 20.75 7.62 -2.18
C ASP A 28 20.32 6.58 -1.13
N GLU A 29 20.04 7.00 0.11
CA GLU A 29 19.79 6.11 1.24
C GLU A 29 18.30 5.93 1.59
N ARG A 30 17.39 6.30 0.67
CA ARG A 30 15.93 6.26 0.94
C ARG A 30 15.11 5.40 -0.04
N TRP A 31 15.67 5.02 -1.19
CA TRP A 31 14.92 4.29 -2.22
C TRP A 31 14.32 2.97 -1.72
N TYR A 32 15.01 2.29 -0.80
CA TYR A 32 14.55 1.02 -0.24
C TYR A 32 13.30 1.18 0.65
N LEU A 33 13.02 2.38 1.19
CA LEU A 33 11.79 2.64 1.95
C LEU A 33 10.56 2.56 1.05
N LEU A 34 10.67 3.08 -0.18
CA LEU A 34 9.63 2.91 -1.20
C LEU A 34 9.43 1.44 -1.53
N VAL A 35 10.53 0.69 -1.69
CA VAL A 35 10.47 -0.73 -2.08
C VAL A 35 9.86 -1.57 -0.96
N ILE A 36 10.33 -1.46 0.28
CA ILE A 36 9.80 -2.25 1.40
C ILE A 36 8.32 -1.94 1.65
N ALA A 37 7.91 -0.67 1.49
CA ALA A 37 6.51 -0.28 1.58
C ALA A 37 5.66 -0.95 0.51
N CYS A 38 6.11 -0.96 -0.75
CA CYS A 38 5.41 -1.63 -1.85
C CYS A 38 5.34 -3.16 -1.64
N LEU A 39 6.44 -3.78 -1.21
CA LEU A 39 6.49 -5.22 -0.91
C LEU A 39 5.53 -5.58 0.23
N SER A 40 5.42 -4.76 1.28
CA SER A 40 4.49 -4.99 2.38
C SER A 40 3.01 -4.87 1.98
N ALA A 41 2.68 -4.16 0.90
CA ALA A 41 1.32 -4.14 0.34
C ALA A 41 1.05 -5.27 -0.66
N SER A 42 2.09 -5.99 -1.08
CA SER A 42 2.02 -6.98 -2.13
C SER A 42 1.53 -8.37 -1.63
N PRO A 43 1.14 -9.31 -2.52
CA PRO A 43 0.90 -10.72 -2.29
C PRO A 43 2.11 -11.54 -1.84
N ASP A 44 3.35 -11.13 -2.15
CA ASP A 44 4.57 -11.85 -1.75
C ASP A 44 5.46 -10.95 -0.86
N PRO A 45 4.99 -10.51 0.32
CA PRO A 45 5.74 -9.65 1.25
C PRO A 45 7.05 -10.29 1.71
N GLU A 46 7.21 -11.62 1.62
CA GLU A 46 8.42 -12.34 1.96
C GLU A 46 9.62 -11.94 1.08
N SER A 47 9.36 -11.36 -0.10
CA SER A 47 10.39 -10.75 -0.97
C SER A 47 11.21 -9.65 -0.30
N ALA A 48 10.77 -9.16 0.88
CA ALA A 48 11.57 -8.30 1.75
C ALA A 48 12.94 -8.92 2.12
N ALA A 49 13.03 -10.26 2.22
CA ALA A 49 14.30 -10.96 2.44
C ALA A 49 15.30 -10.75 1.30
N ALA A 50 14.82 -10.70 0.06
CA ALA A 50 15.66 -10.42 -1.10
C ALA A 50 16.14 -8.97 -1.12
N LEU A 51 15.30 -8.01 -0.71
CA LEU A 51 15.70 -6.61 -0.54
C LEU A 51 16.79 -6.48 0.51
N TYR A 52 16.65 -7.13 1.67
CA TYR A 52 17.68 -7.11 2.70
C TYR A 52 19.01 -7.73 2.22
N GLN A 53 18.95 -8.86 1.52
CA GLN A 53 20.14 -9.48 0.89
C GLN A 53 20.79 -8.57 -0.15
N TYR A 54 20.00 -7.80 -0.91
CA TYR A 54 20.53 -6.83 -1.88
C TYR A 54 21.26 -5.69 -1.17
N LEU A 55 20.64 -5.11 -0.14
CA LEU A 55 21.21 -4.00 0.62
C LEU A 55 22.49 -4.42 1.34
N THR A 56 22.51 -5.58 2.01
CA THR A 56 23.69 -6.06 2.76
C THR A 56 24.91 -6.40 1.89
N ARG A 57 24.77 -6.44 0.56
CA ARG A 57 25.90 -6.54 -0.39
C ARG A 57 26.55 -5.19 -0.70
N GLN A 58 25.92 -4.07 -0.36
CA GLN A 58 26.47 -2.74 -0.62
C GLN A 58 27.57 -2.37 0.38
N GLU A 59 28.53 -1.55 -0.05
CA GLU A 59 29.71 -1.18 0.75
C GLU A 59 29.35 -0.51 2.09
N VAL A 60 28.26 0.26 2.14
CA VAL A 60 27.81 0.96 3.35
C VAL A 60 27.27 0.03 4.45
N TYR A 61 26.96 -1.23 4.12
CA TYR A 61 26.38 -2.22 5.04
C TYR A 61 27.32 -3.40 5.33
N GLN A 62 28.64 -3.19 5.30
CA GLN A 62 29.61 -4.27 5.54
C GLN A 62 29.86 -4.58 7.02
N SER A 63 29.49 -3.67 7.94
CA SER A 63 29.60 -3.89 9.39
C SER A 63 28.27 -4.32 10.02
N SER A 64 28.32 -5.06 11.14
CA SER A 64 27.10 -5.41 11.88
C SER A 64 26.37 -4.19 12.42
N GLY A 65 27.08 -3.16 12.89
CA GLY A 65 26.45 -1.91 13.32
C GLY A 65 25.65 -1.22 12.20
N SER A 66 26.20 -1.17 10.98
CA SER A 66 25.46 -0.64 9.82
C SER A 66 24.24 -1.48 9.44
N ARG A 67 24.30 -2.81 9.59
CA ARG A 67 23.17 -3.70 9.30
C ARG A 67 22.09 -3.62 10.38
N GLN A 68 22.47 -3.49 11.64
CA GLN A 68 21.53 -3.21 12.74
C GLN A 68 20.78 -1.89 12.51
N ALA A 69 21.47 -0.83 12.08
CA ALA A 69 20.85 0.44 11.73
C ALA A 69 19.89 0.30 10.52
N LEU A 70 20.29 -0.47 9.50
CA LEU A 70 19.44 -0.78 8.35
C LEU A 70 18.17 -1.52 8.76
N VAL A 71 18.29 -2.59 9.55
CA VAL A 71 17.15 -3.40 10.01
C VAL A 71 16.22 -2.56 10.88
N ARG A 72 16.74 -1.67 11.72
CA ARG A 72 15.92 -0.71 12.47
C ARG A 72 15.07 0.16 11.55
N ARG A 73 15.64 0.69 10.45
CA ARG A 73 14.91 1.49 9.45
C ARG A 73 13.87 0.67 8.69
N LEU A 74 14.22 -0.55 8.26
CA LEU A 74 13.27 -1.46 7.60
C LEU A 74 12.12 -1.86 8.54
N ARG A 75 12.42 -2.14 9.82
CA ARG A 75 11.41 -2.46 10.84
C ARG A 75 10.49 -1.28 11.08
N GLU A 76 11.02 -0.07 11.22
CA GLU A 76 10.19 1.13 11.38
C GLU A 76 9.27 1.34 10.18
N ALA A 77 9.77 1.17 8.95
CA ALA A 77 8.94 1.25 7.75
C ALA A 77 7.77 0.24 7.78
N LEU A 78 8.05 -1.03 8.13
CA LEU A 78 7.04 -2.09 8.25
C LEU A 78 6.03 -1.83 9.38
N ILE A 79 6.49 -1.29 10.51
CA ILE A 79 5.59 -0.86 11.60
C ILE A 79 4.65 0.23 11.07
N LYS A 80 5.17 1.25 10.39
CA LYS A 80 4.34 2.32 9.81
C LYS A 80 3.35 1.81 8.75
N THR A 81 3.68 0.79 7.97
CA THR A 81 2.73 0.21 7.01
C THR A 81 1.62 -0.62 7.66
N THR A 82 1.81 -1.10 8.90
CA THR A 82 0.82 -1.94 9.62
C THR A 82 -0.57 -1.30 9.68
N ILE A 83 -0.67 0.00 9.98
CA ILE A 83 -1.97 0.69 10.05
C ILE A 83 -2.60 0.94 8.66
N LEU A 84 -1.82 0.78 7.59
CA LEU A 84 -2.25 1.07 6.22
C LEU A 84 -2.62 -0.19 5.44
N VAL A 85 -1.97 -1.33 5.70
CA VAL A 85 -2.21 -2.61 4.99
C VAL A 85 -2.66 -3.77 5.90
N GLY A 86 -2.75 -3.53 7.20
CA GLY A 86 -2.96 -4.57 8.21
C GLY A 86 -1.66 -5.27 8.64
N VAL A 87 -1.68 -5.92 9.79
CA VAL A 87 -0.49 -6.46 10.46
C VAL A 87 0.14 -7.67 9.77
N CYS A 88 -0.64 -8.50 9.07
CA CYS A 88 -0.15 -9.79 8.58
C CYS A 88 0.96 -9.65 7.52
N LYS A 89 0.84 -8.70 6.57
CA LYS A 89 1.84 -8.57 5.50
C LYS A 89 3.18 -7.99 5.99
N PRO A 90 3.21 -6.92 6.80
CA PRO A 90 4.46 -6.47 7.40
C PRO A 90 5.08 -7.52 8.33
N LEU A 91 4.26 -8.34 9.01
CA LEU A 91 4.73 -9.47 9.81
C LEU A 91 5.45 -10.52 8.96
N GLU A 92 4.86 -10.96 7.84
CA GLU A 92 5.52 -11.89 6.91
C GLU A 92 6.84 -11.30 6.35
N ALA A 93 6.86 -10.00 6.04
CA ALA A 93 8.06 -9.31 5.56
C ALA A 93 9.19 -9.29 6.60
N ILE A 94 8.93 -8.92 7.85
CA ILE A 94 9.98 -8.88 8.88
C ILE A 94 10.44 -10.30 9.25
N LEU A 95 9.53 -11.27 9.30
CA LEU A 95 9.87 -12.67 9.54
C LEU A 95 10.73 -13.25 8.41
N SER A 96 10.54 -12.81 7.16
CA SER A 96 11.41 -13.25 6.06
C SER A 96 12.80 -12.65 6.14
N ILE A 97 12.94 -11.38 6.55
CA ILE A 97 14.24 -10.74 6.83
C ILE A 97 14.97 -11.49 7.96
N MET A 98 14.28 -11.78 9.06
CA MET A 98 14.86 -12.50 10.21
C MET A 98 15.46 -13.87 9.84
N LYS A 99 14.95 -14.54 8.79
CA LYS A 99 15.46 -15.84 8.33
C LYS A 99 16.81 -15.75 7.62
N VAL A 100 17.16 -14.60 7.06
CA VAL A 100 18.41 -14.37 6.30
C VAL A 100 19.39 -13.48 7.06
N GLU A 101 18.95 -12.85 8.15
CA GLU A 101 19.76 -12.03 9.03
C GLU A 101 20.71 -12.88 9.90
N LYS A 102 21.98 -12.50 9.93
CA LYS A 102 22.97 -13.13 10.81
C LYS A 102 22.70 -12.75 12.27
N PRO A 103 22.97 -13.62 13.25
CA PRO A 103 22.73 -13.32 14.66
C PRO A 103 23.32 -11.98 15.14
N GLU A 104 24.53 -11.64 14.68
CA GLU A 104 25.24 -10.40 15.03
C GLU A 104 24.63 -9.13 14.40
N ASP A 105 23.86 -9.28 13.32
CA ASP A 105 23.24 -8.16 12.59
C ASP A 105 21.87 -7.76 13.19
N ARG A 106 21.35 -8.56 14.14
CA ARG A 106 20.06 -8.35 14.81
C ARG A 106 20.08 -7.13 15.71
N ASP A 107 19.19 -6.19 15.42
CA ASP A 107 18.91 -5.06 16.31
C ASP A 107 17.76 -5.39 17.29
N PHE A 108 18.04 -5.32 18.58
CA PHE A 108 17.06 -5.58 19.65
C PHE A 108 16.42 -4.30 20.22
N SER A 109 16.70 -3.13 19.63
CA SER A 109 16.07 -1.88 20.07
C SER A 109 14.56 -1.91 19.87
N GLN A 110 13.82 -1.24 20.74
CA GLN A 110 12.37 -1.10 20.65
C GLN A 110 12.02 0.39 20.74
N THR A 111 11.24 0.87 19.77
CA THR A 111 10.89 2.30 19.66
C THR A 111 9.54 2.63 20.31
N ARG A 112 8.72 1.61 20.62
CA ARG A 112 7.35 1.76 21.15
C ARG A 112 7.21 1.28 22.59
N ASP A 113 8.33 0.98 23.24
CA ASP A 113 8.32 0.62 24.65
C ASP A 113 7.80 1.81 25.48
N GLY A 114 6.92 1.53 26.43
CA GLY A 114 6.28 2.55 27.25
C GLY A 114 5.31 3.51 26.53
N TRP A 115 4.96 3.28 25.26
CA TRP A 115 3.99 4.14 24.54
C TRP A 115 2.64 4.20 25.27
N GLN A 116 2.04 5.39 25.33
CA GLN A 116 0.72 5.64 25.93
C GLN A 116 -0.15 6.44 24.95
N ALA A 117 -1.46 6.19 25.00
CA ALA A 117 -2.47 7.03 24.34
C ALA A 117 -2.75 8.28 25.21
N ASP A 118 -1.76 9.14 25.33
CA ASP A 118 -1.81 10.36 26.14
C ASP A 118 -1.88 11.65 25.30
N GLN A 119 -1.91 12.80 25.97
CA GLN A 119 -1.95 14.09 25.29
C GLN A 119 -0.71 14.32 24.40
N ALA A 120 0.46 13.83 24.81
CA ALA A 120 1.67 13.99 24.01
C ALA A 120 1.59 13.16 22.72
N ASN A 121 0.98 11.97 22.75
CA ASN A 121 0.64 11.20 21.56
C ASN A 121 -0.32 11.96 20.65
N HIS A 122 -1.41 12.49 21.21
CA HIS A 122 -2.39 13.26 20.48
C HIS A 122 -1.75 14.45 19.76
N ASP A 123 -0.97 15.26 20.47
CA ASP A 123 -0.36 16.48 19.96
C ASP A 123 0.60 16.16 18.81
N ARG A 124 1.48 15.15 18.96
CA ARG A 124 2.37 14.69 17.87
C ARG A 124 1.58 14.22 16.65
N GLY A 125 0.51 13.45 16.87
CA GLY A 125 -0.37 12.96 15.81
C GLY A 125 -1.01 14.11 15.03
N ILE A 126 -1.65 15.04 15.75
CA ILE A 126 -2.32 16.20 15.16
C ILE A 126 -1.34 17.14 14.46
N ASP A 127 -0.15 17.36 15.01
CA ASP A 127 0.87 18.20 14.36
C ASP A 127 1.35 17.58 13.05
N TRP A 128 1.59 16.26 13.03
CA TRP A 128 1.93 15.58 11.78
C TRP A 128 0.79 15.63 10.77
N PHE A 129 -0.45 15.38 11.21
CA PHE A 129 -1.63 15.50 10.37
C PHE A 129 -1.74 16.91 9.76
N LYS A 130 -1.59 17.96 10.57
CA LYS A 130 -1.62 19.35 10.10
C LYS A 130 -0.49 19.66 9.11
N LYS A 131 0.71 19.08 9.26
CA LYS A 131 1.78 19.23 8.25
C LYS A 131 1.40 18.63 6.89
N VAL A 132 0.76 17.45 6.88
CA VAL A 132 0.38 16.75 5.65
C VAL A 132 -0.84 17.42 4.99
N TYR A 133 -1.86 17.77 5.76
CA TYR A 133 -3.12 18.30 5.21
C TYR A 133 -3.17 19.83 5.16
N THR A 134 -2.37 20.53 5.96
CA THR A 134 -2.30 22.00 6.06
C THR A 134 -3.70 22.62 6.12
N ARG A 135 -4.06 23.44 5.13
CA ARG A 135 -5.35 24.12 5.00
C ARG A 135 -6.55 23.16 4.87
N ASN A 136 -6.32 21.89 4.52
CA ASN A 136 -7.37 20.87 4.41
C ASN A 136 -7.51 20.00 5.66
N ALA A 137 -6.79 20.29 6.76
CA ALA A 137 -6.83 19.46 7.96
C ALA A 137 -8.24 19.41 8.55
N GLY A 138 -8.90 20.56 8.69
CA GLY A 138 -10.28 20.66 9.17
C GLY A 138 -11.26 19.90 8.28
N ASP A 139 -11.22 20.15 6.96
CA ASP A 139 -12.08 19.48 5.98
C ASP A 139 -11.92 17.95 6.00
N THR A 140 -10.68 17.47 6.19
CA THR A 140 -10.39 16.03 6.15
C THR A 140 -10.85 15.34 7.43
N MET A 141 -10.64 15.96 8.60
CA MET A 141 -11.13 15.39 9.87
C MET A 141 -12.66 15.49 9.96
N GLY A 142 -13.25 16.56 9.41
CA GLY A 142 -14.69 16.77 9.34
C GLY A 142 -15.43 15.74 8.49
N LEU A 143 -14.74 15.02 7.58
CA LEU A 143 -15.33 13.85 6.89
C LEU A 143 -15.82 12.77 7.87
N PHE A 144 -15.30 12.77 9.10
CA PHE A 144 -15.61 11.79 10.14
C PHE A 144 -16.58 12.32 11.20
N ASP A 145 -17.27 13.45 10.98
CA ASP A 145 -18.20 14.04 11.97
C ASP A 145 -19.29 13.04 12.43
N ALA A 146 -19.81 12.23 11.50
CA ALA A 146 -20.77 11.15 11.78
C ALA A 146 -20.11 9.82 12.20
N HIS A 147 -18.78 9.73 12.14
CA HIS A 147 -17.98 8.52 12.31
C HIS A 147 -16.83 8.78 13.29
N LYS A 148 -17.17 9.21 14.52
CA LYS A 148 -16.20 9.70 15.51
C LYS A 148 -15.07 8.72 15.84
N ASP A 149 -15.33 7.42 15.78
CA ASP A 149 -14.29 6.40 15.98
C ASP A 149 -13.20 6.46 14.89
N PHE A 150 -13.57 6.84 13.66
CA PHE A 150 -12.59 7.07 12.59
C PHE A 150 -11.79 8.37 12.80
N ALA A 151 -12.39 9.41 13.39
CA ALA A 151 -11.64 10.59 13.81
C ALA A 151 -10.64 10.25 14.92
N TRP A 152 -11.09 9.50 15.94
CA TRP A 152 -10.27 9.07 17.06
C TRP A 152 -9.13 8.15 16.62
N VAL A 153 -9.42 7.10 15.84
CA VAL A 153 -8.37 6.18 15.36
C VAL A 153 -7.38 6.91 14.45
N SER A 154 -7.83 7.90 13.68
CA SER A 154 -6.94 8.73 12.87
C SER A 154 -6.00 9.53 13.76
N ALA A 155 -6.52 10.29 14.72
CA ALA A 155 -5.72 11.15 15.60
C ALA A 155 -4.76 10.34 16.49
N GLU A 156 -5.29 9.38 17.24
CA GLU A 156 -4.54 8.71 18.30
C GLU A 156 -3.66 7.57 17.79
N ILE A 157 -4.17 6.78 16.85
CA ILE A 157 -3.53 5.53 16.43
C ILE A 157 -2.75 5.75 15.14
N THR A 158 -3.43 6.13 14.06
CA THR A 158 -2.80 6.29 12.75
C THR A 158 -1.73 7.37 12.80
N TYR A 159 -2.08 8.60 13.17
CA TYR A 159 -1.11 9.69 13.24
C TYR A 159 -0.31 9.64 14.53
N GLY A 160 -0.94 9.49 15.70
CA GLY A 160 -0.26 9.44 17.01
C GLY A 160 0.77 8.31 17.11
N LEU A 161 0.33 7.05 17.15
CA LEU A 161 1.22 5.90 17.36
C LEU A 161 2.13 5.60 16.15
N PHE A 162 1.57 5.54 14.94
CA PHE A 162 2.30 5.01 13.79
C PHE A 162 3.03 6.10 12.99
N LEU A 163 2.31 7.10 12.48
CA LEU A 163 2.83 7.96 11.43
C LEU A 163 3.55 9.21 11.92
N SER A 164 3.39 9.64 13.19
CA SER A 164 4.09 10.80 13.75
C SER A 164 5.42 10.49 14.42
N ASP A 165 5.72 9.21 14.71
CA ASP A 165 6.99 8.83 15.31
C ASP A 165 8.17 9.17 14.38
N ARG A 166 9.20 9.80 14.95
CA ARG A 166 10.42 10.25 14.27
C ARG A 166 11.71 9.71 14.90
N GLN A 167 11.63 8.68 15.74
CA GLN A 167 12.81 8.13 16.40
C GLN A 167 13.78 7.48 15.40
N VAL A 168 13.27 7.02 14.25
CA VAL A 168 14.06 6.28 13.24
C VAL A 168 13.91 6.83 11.82
N LEU A 169 12.70 7.20 11.41
CA LEU A 169 12.39 7.72 10.07
C LEU A 169 11.92 9.18 10.18
N ASP A 170 12.51 10.07 9.39
CA ASP A 170 12.14 11.49 9.37
C ASP A 170 10.81 11.77 8.62
N ASP A 171 10.48 13.05 8.40
CA ASP A 171 9.26 13.47 7.68
C ASP A 171 9.24 12.94 6.22
N THR A 172 10.37 12.99 5.52
CA THR A 172 10.51 12.53 4.12
C THR A 172 10.50 11.00 4.04
N ASP A 173 11.27 10.33 4.90
CA ASP A 173 11.29 8.88 5.03
C ASP A 173 9.88 8.34 5.29
N THR A 174 9.13 8.99 6.18
CA THR A 174 7.75 8.60 6.49
C THR A 174 6.84 8.69 5.26
N GLN A 175 6.93 9.75 4.45
CA GLN A 175 6.14 9.82 3.22
C GLN A 175 6.63 8.84 2.14
N LEU A 176 7.91 8.48 2.11
CA LEU A 176 8.43 7.41 1.27
C LEU A 176 7.93 6.01 1.67
N VAL A 177 7.34 5.87 2.86
CA VAL A 177 6.61 4.67 3.26
C VAL A 177 5.11 4.82 2.96
N VAL A 178 4.50 5.91 3.43
CA VAL A 178 3.04 6.12 3.39
C VAL A 178 2.50 6.25 1.96
N LEU A 179 3.12 7.08 1.12
CA LEU A 179 2.61 7.29 -0.23
C LEU A 179 2.71 6.00 -1.08
N PRO A 180 3.86 5.30 -1.15
CA PRO A 180 3.96 4.06 -1.93
C PRO A 180 3.06 2.94 -1.45
N VAL A 181 2.87 2.77 -0.15
CA VAL A 181 2.00 1.70 0.37
C VAL A 181 0.53 1.98 0.05
N ILE A 182 0.07 3.24 0.13
CA ILE A 182 -1.28 3.64 -0.27
C ILE A 182 -1.49 3.44 -1.77
N MET A 183 -0.53 3.87 -2.60
CA MET A 183 -0.59 3.65 -4.05
C MET A 183 -0.69 2.16 -4.39
N SER A 184 0.07 1.32 -3.70
CA SER A 184 0.08 -0.13 -3.90
C SER A 184 -1.24 -0.82 -3.60
N GLN A 185 -2.13 -0.18 -2.85
CA GLN A 185 -3.49 -0.66 -2.58
C GLN A 185 -4.53 -0.14 -3.59
N ASN A 186 -4.12 0.65 -4.59
CA ASN A 186 -5.00 1.25 -5.59
C ASN A 186 -6.10 2.13 -4.98
N LEU A 187 -5.71 2.97 -4.01
CA LEU A 187 -6.58 3.90 -3.28
C LEU A 187 -6.42 5.34 -3.81
N PRO A 188 -7.17 5.75 -4.85
CA PRO A 188 -6.90 6.99 -5.56
C PRO A 188 -7.12 8.24 -4.70
N LEU A 189 -8.14 8.28 -3.85
CA LEU A 189 -8.46 9.46 -3.05
C LEU A 189 -7.32 9.78 -2.07
N GLU A 190 -6.92 8.78 -1.29
CA GLU A 190 -5.85 8.83 -0.31
C GLU A 190 -4.51 9.09 -0.99
N THR A 191 -4.29 8.48 -2.16
CA THR A 191 -3.10 8.74 -2.98
C THR A 191 -2.99 10.23 -3.34
N HIS A 192 -4.08 10.87 -3.79
CA HIS A 192 -4.06 12.31 -4.10
C HIS A 192 -3.79 13.16 -2.86
N TRP A 193 -4.33 12.76 -1.70
CA TRP A 193 -4.06 13.44 -0.43
C TRP A 193 -2.58 13.38 -0.07
N HIS A 194 -1.97 12.20 -0.16
CA HIS A 194 -0.57 11.99 0.21
C HIS A 194 0.42 12.50 -0.84
N ILE A 195 0.06 12.60 -2.12
CA ILE A 195 0.85 13.37 -3.11
C ILE A 195 0.94 14.82 -2.66
N ARG A 196 -0.20 15.46 -2.35
CA ARG A 196 -0.21 16.86 -1.87
C ARG A 196 0.54 17.01 -0.56
N GLY A 197 0.34 16.09 0.38
CA GLY A 197 1.04 16.07 1.66
C GLY A 197 2.56 15.97 1.52
N THR A 198 3.02 15.04 0.68
CA THR A 198 4.45 14.86 0.38
C THR A 198 5.06 16.14 -0.21
N ARG A 199 4.32 16.84 -1.09
CA ARG A 199 4.74 18.15 -1.60
C ARG A 199 4.81 19.24 -0.52
N ARG A 200 3.86 19.25 0.41
CA ARG A 200 3.79 20.27 1.48
C ARG A 200 4.91 20.15 2.51
N ILE A 201 5.45 18.96 2.71
CA ILE A 201 6.61 18.74 3.59
C ILE A 201 7.96 19.03 2.89
N GLY A 202 7.95 19.57 1.67
CA GLY A 202 9.14 20.06 0.99
C GLY A 202 9.71 19.17 -0.12
N VAL A 203 9.13 17.99 -0.38
CA VAL A 203 9.59 17.16 -1.51
C VAL A 203 9.22 17.83 -2.83
N SER A 204 10.11 17.82 -3.83
CA SER A 204 9.89 18.47 -5.12
C SER A 204 8.84 17.76 -5.98
N LYS A 205 8.41 18.37 -7.09
CA LYS A 205 7.41 17.76 -7.99
C LYS A 205 8.02 16.56 -8.69
N GLU A 206 9.25 16.77 -9.09
CA GLU A 206 10.12 15.90 -9.84
C GLU A 206 10.38 14.64 -9.01
N ASP A 207 10.74 14.79 -7.73
CA ASP A 207 10.95 13.66 -6.82
C ASP A 207 9.66 12.89 -6.54
N VAL A 208 8.52 13.58 -6.33
CA VAL A 208 7.22 12.90 -6.19
C VAL A 208 6.85 12.14 -7.47
N GLN A 209 7.17 12.70 -8.64
CA GLN A 209 6.98 12.01 -9.91
C GLN A 209 7.85 10.75 -9.99
N VAL A 210 9.10 10.77 -9.51
CA VAL A 210 9.96 9.58 -9.45
C VAL A 210 9.37 8.50 -8.53
N ILE A 211 8.82 8.88 -7.37
CA ILE A 211 8.11 7.95 -6.48
C ILE A 211 6.95 7.28 -7.21
N TRP A 212 6.10 8.07 -7.86
CA TRP A 212 4.95 7.62 -8.64
C TRP A 212 5.33 6.73 -9.83
N ASP A 213 6.36 7.11 -10.57
CA ASP A 213 6.82 6.42 -11.77
C ASP A 213 7.40 5.04 -11.44
N ASN A 214 8.18 4.93 -10.36
CA ASN A 214 8.69 3.65 -9.90
C ASN A 214 7.54 2.72 -9.55
N TRP A 215 6.54 3.19 -8.79
CA TRP A 215 5.34 2.38 -8.53
C TRP A 215 4.60 1.96 -9.83
N ASN A 216 4.31 2.91 -10.71
CA ASN A 216 3.49 2.66 -11.91
C ASN A 216 4.17 1.79 -12.96
N ARG A 217 5.48 1.91 -13.15
CA ARG A 217 6.20 1.12 -14.15
C ARG A 217 6.22 -0.34 -13.75
N HIS A 218 6.38 -0.65 -12.47
CA HIS A 218 6.38 -2.04 -12.01
C HIS A 218 4.96 -2.65 -12.01
N ARG A 219 3.91 -1.82 -11.88
CA ARG A 219 2.52 -2.22 -12.16
C ARG A 219 2.29 -2.56 -13.64
N ARG A 220 2.85 -1.81 -14.58
CA ARG A 220 2.61 -2.02 -16.03
C ARG A 220 3.41 -3.18 -16.65
N HIS A 221 4.57 -3.53 -16.10
CA HIS A 221 5.47 -4.53 -16.68
C HIS A 221 5.31 -5.94 -16.11
N GLY A 222 4.25 -6.27 -15.38
CA GLY A 222 4.06 -7.61 -14.80
C GLY A 222 4.94 -7.91 -13.58
N LYS A 223 6.06 -7.18 -13.42
CA LYS A 223 7.12 -7.45 -12.42
C LYS A 223 6.71 -7.14 -10.98
N MET A 224 5.74 -6.23 -10.76
CA MET A 224 5.02 -6.09 -9.48
C MET A 224 3.53 -6.42 -9.63
N THR A 225 3.07 -6.82 -10.82
CA THR A 225 1.65 -7.11 -11.09
C THR A 225 1.28 -8.58 -10.92
N ARG A 226 2.25 -9.51 -10.86
CA ARG A 226 2.05 -10.76 -10.11
C ARG A 226 1.88 -10.52 -8.60
N LEU A 227 2.16 -9.29 -8.18
CA LEU A 227 2.29 -8.83 -6.82
C LEU A 227 1.30 -7.69 -6.44
N VAL A 228 0.17 -7.51 -7.15
CA VAL A 228 -0.97 -6.70 -6.64
C VAL A 228 -2.30 -7.18 -7.20
N SER A 229 -2.34 -7.76 -8.41
CA SER A 229 -3.58 -8.33 -8.95
C SER A 229 -3.71 -9.83 -8.66
N GLY A 230 -4.14 -10.16 -7.44
CA GLY A 230 -4.84 -11.41 -7.14
C GLY A 230 -6.23 -11.39 -7.81
N GLY A 231 -6.25 -11.50 -9.13
CA GLY A 231 -7.46 -11.50 -9.96
C GLY A 231 -7.52 -12.72 -10.87
N ARG A 232 -7.10 -13.89 -10.38
CA ARG A 232 -7.55 -15.17 -10.92
C ARG A 232 -8.12 -15.96 -9.75
N ALA A 233 -9.39 -16.33 -9.89
CA ALA A 233 -10.11 -17.18 -8.96
C ALA A 233 -9.23 -18.35 -8.51
N GLN A 234 -8.73 -18.29 -7.27
CA GLN A 234 -8.44 -19.50 -6.55
C GLN A 234 -9.79 -20.18 -6.36
N ARG A 235 -10.00 -21.20 -7.18
CA ARG A 235 -11.05 -22.18 -7.03
C ARG A 235 -10.76 -22.90 -5.72
N TRP A 236 -11.22 -22.34 -4.61
CA TRP A 236 -11.31 -23.07 -3.36
C TRP A 236 -12.16 -24.28 -3.67
N GLY A 237 -11.53 -25.45 -3.63
CA GLY A 237 -12.22 -26.72 -3.60
C GLY A 237 -13.05 -26.76 -2.33
N LEU A 238 -14.26 -26.22 -2.41
CA LEU A 238 -15.31 -26.43 -1.41
C LEU A 238 -15.73 -27.89 -1.53
N ALA A 239 -15.02 -28.76 -0.82
CA ALA A 239 -15.65 -29.94 -0.27
C ALA A 239 -16.84 -29.46 0.58
N SER A 240 -17.99 -30.03 0.27
CA SER A 240 -19.30 -29.78 0.85
C SER A 240 -19.27 -29.58 2.36
N VAL A 241 -19.64 -28.38 2.81
CA VAL A 241 -20.25 -28.18 4.13
C VAL A 241 -21.56 -27.45 3.87
N GLN A 242 -22.64 -28.22 3.79
CA GLN A 242 -24.00 -27.70 3.85
C GLN A 242 -24.22 -27.09 5.23
N HIS A 243 -24.31 -25.76 5.33
CA HIS A 243 -25.02 -25.13 6.43
C HIS A 243 -26.07 -24.18 5.85
N SER A 244 -27.32 -24.56 6.08
CA SER A 244 -28.55 -23.83 5.84
C SER A 244 -28.53 -22.50 6.60
N CYS A 245 -28.80 -21.40 5.91
CA CYS A 245 -29.18 -20.14 6.55
C CYS A 245 -30.53 -19.70 5.98
N TRP A 246 -31.55 -19.73 6.84
CA TRP A 246 -32.85 -19.12 6.60
C TRP A 246 -32.72 -17.59 6.66
N SER A 247 -33.23 -16.88 5.66
CA SER A 247 -33.50 -15.45 5.76
C SER A 247 -35.00 -15.19 5.85
N ASN A 248 -35.44 -14.74 7.03
CA ASN A 248 -36.76 -14.16 7.25
C ASN A 248 -36.72 -12.69 6.80
N THR A 249 -36.95 -12.45 5.51
CA THR A 249 -37.52 -11.21 4.92
C THR A 249 -37.35 -11.30 3.40
N GLY A 250 -38.38 -11.80 2.72
CA GLY A 250 -38.39 -11.97 1.26
C GLY A 250 -38.49 -10.65 0.50
N GLN A 251 -37.37 -9.97 0.28
CA GLN A 251 -37.26 -8.93 -0.74
C GLN A 251 -35.97 -9.06 -1.56
N ARG A 252 -36.12 -9.15 -2.90
CA ARG A 252 -35.01 -9.18 -3.87
C ARG A 252 -34.46 -7.77 -4.06
N CYS A 253 -33.17 -7.58 -3.83
CA CYS A 253 -32.47 -6.36 -4.23
C CYS A 253 -32.16 -6.42 -5.74
N THR A 254 -32.68 -5.47 -6.52
CA THR A 254 -32.50 -5.42 -7.99
C THR A 254 -31.22 -4.66 -8.38
N ARG A 255 -30.63 -5.11 -9.48
CA ARG A 255 -29.29 -4.77 -10.03
C ARG A 255 -29.03 -3.29 -10.38
N ASN A 256 -30.00 -2.38 -10.22
CA ASN A 256 -29.92 -1.01 -10.74
C ASN A 256 -29.32 0.02 -9.76
N ALA A 257 -29.13 -0.31 -8.49
CA ALA A 257 -28.55 0.63 -7.52
C ALA A 257 -27.03 0.82 -7.67
N LEU A 258 -26.31 -0.14 -8.27
CA LEU A 258 -24.84 -0.08 -8.42
C LEU A 258 -24.37 0.80 -9.59
N THR A 259 -25.22 1.01 -10.60
CA THR A 259 -24.83 1.76 -11.81
C THR A 259 -24.80 3.27 -11.58
N ASN A 260 -25.68 3.79 -10.71
CA ASN A 260 -25.79 5.23 -10.45
C ASN A 260 -24.68 5.78 -9.56
N VAL A 261 -24.13 4.95 -8.64
CA VAL A 261 -23.02 5.36 -7.76
C VAL A 261 -21.72 5.54 -8.55
N VAL A 262 -21.48 4.68 -9.55
CA VAL A 262 -20.27 4.75 -10.40
C VAL A 262 -20.26 5.98 -11.31
N GLN A 263 -21.43 6.41 -11.80
CA GLN A 263 -21.52 7.59 -12.68
C GLN A 263 -21.33 8.91 -11.93
N LEU A 264 -21.79 9.01 -10.68
CA LEU A 264 -21.61 10.23 -9.86
C LEU A 264 -20.16 10.42 -9.43
N GLN A 265 -19.44 9.35 -9.08
CA GLN A 265 -18.01 9.43 -8.74
C GLN A 265 -17.11 9.82 -9.94
N ALA A 266 -17.49 9.41 -11.15
CA ALA A 266 -16.76 9.79 -12.37
C ALA A 266 -16.91 11.28 -12.72
N ALA A 267 -18.06 11.89 -12.42
CA ALA A 267 -18.32 13.30 -12.71
C ALA A 267 -17.54 14.25 -11.78
N ASP A 268 -17.38 13.91 -10.51
CA ASP A 268 -16.58 14.71 -9.55
C ASP A 268 -15.08 14.62 -9.83
N LEU A 269 -14.59 13.45 -10.25
CA LEU A 269 -13.21 13.28 -10.71
C LEU A 269 -12.90 14.10 -11.97
N ALA A 270 -13.87 14.29 -12.86
CA ALA A 270 -13.69 15.08 -14.08
C ALA A 270 -13.66 16.60 -13.82
N LYS A 271 -14.43 17.09 -12.85
CA LYS A 271 -14.41 18.51 -12.44
C LYS A 271 -13.10 18.91 -11.76
N THR A 272 -12.55 18.02 -10.94
CA THR A 272 -11.28 18.26 -10.23
C THR A 272 -10.08 18.31 -11.18
N ARG A 273 -10.07 17.50 -12.26
CA ARG A 273 -9.01 17.44 -13.28
C ARG A 273 -8.81 18.75 -14.06
N ARG A 274 -9.86 19.53 -14.30
CA ARG A 274 -9.76 20.78 -15.08
C ARG A 274 -9.13 21.93 -14.30
N ARG A 275 -9.09 21.87 -12.97
CA ARG A 275 -8.61 22.97 -12.12
C ARG A 275 -7.09 23.01 -11.96
N ASP A 276 -6.43 21.86 -12.11
CA ASP A 276 -5.01 21.69 -11.75
C ASP A 276 -4.06 21.55 -12.96
N GLY A 277 -4.56 21.65 -14.20
CA GLY A 277 -3.73 21.68 -15.41
C GLY A 277 -2.95 20.38 -15.70
N ILE A 278 -3.35 19.23 -15.12
CA ILE A 278 -2.71 17.94 -15.36
C ILE A 278 -3.66 17.02 -16.14
N GLU A 279 -3.34 16.71 -17.39
CA GLU A 279 -4.08 15.77 -18.22
C GLU A 279 -3.64 14.33 -17.95
N TRP A 280 -4.29 13.65 -17.00
CA TRP A 280 -4.10 12.20 -16.80
C TRP A 280 -5.08 11.40 -17.66
N ARG A 281 -4.58 10.72 -18.71
CA ARG A 281 -5.37 9.73 -19.46
C ARG A 281 -5.51 8.44 -18.65
N PRO A 282 -6.72 7.98 -18.33
CA PRO A 282 -6.89 6.66 -17.73
C PRO A 282 -6.46 5.58 -18.74
N ALA A 283 -5.86 4.50 -18.24
CA ALA A 283 -5.65 3.31 -19.05
C ALA A 283 -7.02 2.75 -19.48
N PRO A 284 -7.16 2.23 -20.72
CA PRO A 284 -8.41 1.63 -21.16
C PRO A 284 -8.79 0.49 -20.22
N LEU A 285 -10.06 0.43 -19.84
CA LEU A 285 -10.62 -0.71 -19.14
C LEU A 285 -10.46 -1.94 -20.05
N PRO A 286 -10.09 -3.12 -19.51
CA PRO A 286 -10.07 -4.33 -20.31
C PRO A 286 -11.48 -4.63 -20.82
N ASP A 287 -11.59 -4.90 -22.12
CA ASP A 287 -12.84 -5.23 -22.79
C ASP A 287 -13.56 -6.35 -22.05
N ALA A 288 -14.86 -6.14 -21.76
CA ALA A 288 -15.70 -7.19 -21.23
C ALA A 288 -15.75 -8.35 -22.25
N PRO A 289 -15.55 -9.61 -21.82
CA PRO A 289 -15.58 -10.73 -22.76
C PRO A 289 -16.98 -10.85 -23.37
N ASN A 290 -17.05 -10.68 -24.70
CA ASN A 290 -18.21 -11.02 -25.52
C ASN A 290 -18.62 -12.47 -25.21
N ARG A 291 -19.76 -12.63 -24.51
CA ARG A 291 -20.40 -13.95 -24.40
C ARG A 291 -20.99 -14.29 -25.76
N LEU A 292 -20.38 -15.28 -26.40
CA LEU A 292 -21.02 -16.12 -27.42
C LEU A 292 -22.38 -16.57 -26.89
N VAL A 293 -23.44 -16.09 -27.54
CA VAL A 293 -24.79 -16.61 -27.39
C VAL A 293 -24.80 -17.99 -28.06
N SER A 294 -24.60 -19.05 -27.27
CA SER A 294 -24.93 -20.40 -27.70
C SER A 294 -26.41 -20.64 -27.43
N THR A 295 -27.19 -20.68 -28.50
CA THR A 295 -28.56 -21.20 -28.56
C THR A 295 -28.59 -22.63 -28.01
N ILE A 296 -29.21 -22.82 -26.84
CA ILE A 296 -29.66 -24.13 -26.39
C ILE A 296 -31.10 -24.30 -26.91
N ASN A 297 -31.25 -25.10 -27.97
CA ASN A 297 -32.53 -25.63 -28.41
C ASN A 297 -33.04 -26.61 -27.37
N ALA A 298 -34.13 -26.25 -26.69
CA ALA A 298 -34.91 -27.19 -25.89
C ALA A 298 -35.85 -27.98 -26.82
N ASN A 299 -35.39 -29.15 -27.28
CA ASN A 299 -36.28 -30.18 -27.79
C ASN A 299 -36.90 -30.92 -26.59
N ASN A 300 -38.12 -30.54 -26.23
CA ASN A 300 -39.01 -31.36 -25.42
C ASN A 300 -40.19 -31.75 -26.32
N SER A 301 -40.14 -32.97 -26.86
CA SER A 301 -41.34 -33.69 -27.29
C SER A 301 -41.75 -34.66 -26.18
N PRO A 302 -43.03 -34.74 -25.79
CA PRO A 302 -43.52 -35.72 -24.83
C PRO A 302 -43.69 -37.11 -25.48
N PRO A 303 -43.79 -38.20 -24.69
CA PRO A 303 -43.99 -39.53 -25.25
C PRO A 303 -45.47 -39.80 -25.59
N ASN A 304 -45.67 -40.63 -26.62
CA ASN A 304 -46.86 -41.41 -26.99
C ASN A 304 -48.11 -40.67 -27.49
N ALA A 305 -48.35 -40.73 -28.81
CA ALA A 305 -49.32 -41.64 -29.46
C ALA A 305 -49.15 -41.56 -30.99
#